data_AF-A0A8C3D2I9-F1
#
_entry.id   AF-A0A8C3D2I9-F1
#
_cell.length_a   1.000
_cell.length_b   1.000
_cell.length_c   1.000
_cell.angle_alpha   90.00
_cell.angle_beta   90.00
_cell.angle_gamma   90.00
#
_symmetry.space_group_name_H-M   'P 1'
#
loop_
_entity.id
_entity.type
_entity.pdbx_description
1 polymer ?
#
loop_
_entity_poly.entity_id
_entity_poly.type
_entity_poly.pdbx_seq_one_letter_code
_entity_poly.pdbx_strand_id
1 'polypeptide(L)'
;MRTLGLSLGLALLCLLRVQATDLGAAELDVRKVAGTWYITAMASDSKTYLEKKDQLKMAMANIEVLGDGDLKVSFAIPTPERCMKFESIYKPTGSPGEYYSTDRGNKTVQLVDTNNRSYMIVLATRQKNGETLHMLRLYSRTQWVAPKIKSQFKTLAKLNGFTDQMIWILPKQEECRLGEL
;
A
#
# COMPACT_ATOMS: atom_id res chain seq x y z
N MET A 1 16.81 -60.76 7.90
CA MET A 1 15.89 -59.75 8.47
C MET A 1 16.70 -58.59 9.02
N ARG A 2 16.83 -57.47 8.29
CA ARG A 2 17.25 -56.14 8.79
C ARG A 2 17.45 -55.16 7.62
N THR A 3 16.37 -54.86 6.90
CA THR A 3 16.30 -53.71 5.98
C THR A 3 14.89 -53.10 5.96
N LEU A 4 14.11 -53.26 7.03
CA LEU A 4 12.81 -52.58 7.19
C LEU A 4 12.91 -51.23 7.93
N GLY A 5 14.10 -50.85 8.43
CA GLY A 5 14.25 -49.64 9.26
C GLY A 5 14.52 -48.34 8.50
N LEU A 6 14.94 -48.41 7.22
CA LEU A 6 15.36 -47.23 6.45
C LEU A 6 14.25 -46.66 5.54
N SER A 7 13.20 -47.43 5.25
CA SER A 7 12.06 -46.96 4.44
C SER A 7 11.01 -46.20 5.25
N LEU A 8 10.91 -46.45 6.56
CA LEU A 8 9.93 -45.77 7.42
C LEU A 8 10.35 -44.33 7.78
N GLY A 9 11.67 -44.04 7.77
CA GLY A 9 12.20 -42.69 8.03
C GLY A 9 12.03 -41.73 6.85
N LEU A 10 12.04 -42.24 5.61
CA LEU A 10 11.90 -41.41 4.41
C LEU A 10 10.44 -41.04 4.11
N ALA A 11 9.48 -41.87 4.52
CA ALA A 11 8.05 -41.58 4.38
C ALA A 11 7.59 -40.46 5.34
N LEU A 12 8.24 -40.28 6.49
CA LEU A 12 7.88 -39.25 7.47
C LEU A 12 8.30 -37.83 7.02
N LEU A 13 9.31 -37.70 6.15
CA LEU A 13 9.80 -36.41 5.64
C LEU A 13 8.89 -35.80 4.57
N CYS A 14 7.95 -36.57 4.01
CA CYS A 14 6.98 -36.07 3.01
C CYS A 14 5.74 -35.37 3.62
N LEU A 15 5.58 -35.38 4.95
CA LEU A 15 4.46 -34.73 5.63
C LEU A 15 4.75 -33.28 6.05
N LEU A 16 5.98 -32.79 5.87
CA LEU A 16 6.31 -31.37 6.03
C LEU A 16 6.20 -30.65 4.68
N ARG A 17 5.06 -30.79 4.01
CA ARG A 17 4.57 -29.67 3.19
C ARG A 17 4.03 -28.67 4.19
N VAL A 18 4.93 -27.80 4.67
CA VAL A 18 4.54 -26.50 5.19
C VAL A 18 3.89 -25.79 4.00
N GLN A 19 2.59 -26.00 3.86
CA GLN A 19 1.75 -25.03 3.19
C GLN A 19 1.85 -23.83 4.12
N ALA A 20 2.72 -22.89 3.76
CA ALA A 20 2.58 -21.53 4.24
C ALA A 20 1.21 -21.08 3.72
N THR A 21 0.15 -21.42 4.46
CA THR A 21 -1.07 -20.64 4.46
C THR A 21 -0.59 -19.27 4.90
N ASP A 22 -0.36 -18.42 3.91
CA ASP A 22 -0.18 -16.99 4.05
C ASP A 22 -1.27 -16.51 5.01
N LEU A 23 -0.87 -16.30 6.26
CA LEU A 23 -1.77 -15.95 7.34
C LEU A 23 -2.23 -14.51 7.08
N GLY A 24 -3.32 -14.38 6.32
CA GLY A 24 -4.17 -13.20 6.39
C GLY A 24 -4.12 -12.23 5.21
N ALA A 25 -3.64 -12.60 4.03
CA ALA A 25 -4.06 -11.88 2.83
C ALA A 25 -5.49 -12.33 2.50
N ALA A 26 -6.49 -11.74 3.15
CA ALA A 26 -7.88 -11.85 2.72
C ALA A 26 -7.90 -11.57 1.21
N GLU A 27 -8.38 -12.54 0.42
CA GLU A 27 -8.47 -12.41 -1.03
C GLU A 27 -9.03 -11.04 -1.39
N LEU A 28 -8.22 -10.23 -2.08
CA LEU A 28 -8.55 -8.83 -2.34
C LEU A 28 -9.80 -8.80 -3.22
N ASP A 29 -10.93 -8.43 -2.62
CA ASP A 29 -12.10 -8.05 -3.38
C ASP A 29 -11.84 -6.66 -3.98
N VAL A 30 -11.22 -6.65 -5.17
CA VAL A 30 -10.82 -5.44 -5.90
C VAL A 30 -12.01 -4.47 -6.04
N ARG A 31 -13.25 -4.99 -6.15
CA ARG A 31 -14.43 -4.13 -6.21
C ARG A 31 -14.66 -3.32 -4.94
N LYS A 32 -14.23 -3.84 -3.77
CA LYS A 32 -14.30 -3.12 -2.49
C LYS A 32 -13.25 -2.02 -2.34
N VAL A 33 -12.23 -1.97 -3.20
CA VAL A 33 -11.28 -0.84 -3.20
C VAL A 33 -11.83 0.39 -3.92
N ALA A 34 -12.89 0.25 -4.71
CA ALA A 34 -13.49 1.35 -5.45
C ALA A 34 -14.00 2.49 -4.55
N GLY A 35 -14.01 3.70 -5.08
CA GLY A 35 -14.50 4.92 -4.42
C GLY A 35 -13.41 5.74 -3.74
N THR A 36 -13.86 6.67 -2.90
CA THR A 36 -13.00 7.70 -2.30
C THR A 36 -12.29 7.22 -1.03
N TRP A 37 -11.06 7.70 -0.86
CA TRP A 37 -10.15 7.43 0.25
C TRP A 37 -9.40 8.70 0.67
N TYR A 38 -9.08 8.77 1.95
CA TYR A 38 -8.17 9.75 2.54
C TYR A 38 -6.82 9.08 2.81
N ILE A 39 -5.72 9.68 2.38
CA ILE A 39 -4.37 9.26 2.75
C ILE A 39 -4.03 9.97 4.06
N THR A 40 -4.07 9.22 5.15
CA THR A 40 -4.08 9.74 6.53
C THR A 40 -2.75 9.54 7.27
N ALA A 41 -1.89 8.66 6.77
CA ALA A 41 -0.53 8.50 7.21
C ALA A 41 0.35 8.05 6.04
N MET A 42 1.64 8.37 6.10
CA MET A 42 2.60 7.92 5.12
C MET A 42 3.97 7.68 5.75
N ALA A 43 4.75 6.81 5.14
CA ALA A 43 6.16 6.64 5.40
C ALA A 43 6.94 6.72 4.09
N SER A 44 8.11 7.37 4.05
CA SER A 44 8.92 7.44 2.83
C SER A 44 10.41 7.69 3.11
N ASP A 45 11.26 7.14 2.27
CA ASP A 45 12.70 7.39 2.21
C ASP A 45 13.09 8.59 1.32
N SER A 46 12.11 9.26 0.71
CA SER A 46 12.35 10.42 -0.14
C SER A 46 12.88 11.61 0.66
N LYS A 47 14.06 12.11 0.27
CA LYS A 47 14.67 13.31 0.85
C LYS A 47 13.72 14.52 0.81
N THR A 48 13.03 14.73 -0.30
CA THR A 48 12.07 15.85 -0.44
C THR A 48 10.92 15.77 0.56
N TYR A 49 10.37 14.56 0.81
CA TYR A 49 9.32 14.40 1.82
C TYR A 49 9.87 14.55 3.24
N LEU A 50 11.08 14.06 3.52
CA LEU A 50 11.76 14.26 4.80
C LEU A 50 12.01 15.75 5.10
N GLU A 51 12.51 16.50 4.13
CA GLU A 51 12.75 17.95 4.25
C GLU A 51 11.46 18.74 4.47
N LYS A 52 10.37 18.35 3.79
CA LYS A 52 9.07 19.03 3.86
C LYS A 52 8.09 18.36 4.84
N LYS A 53 8.55 17.52 5.76
CA LYS A 53 7.70 16.69 6.63
C LYS A 53 6.63 17.47 7.40
N ASP A 54 6.99 18.67 7.86
CA ASP A 54 6.10 19.52 8.68
C ASP A 54 5.02 20.24 7.84
N GLN A 55 5.12 20.16 6.52
CA GLN A 55 4.18 20.74 5.56
C GLN A 55 3.27 19.67 4.94
N LEU A 56 3.49 18.38 5.26
CA LEU A 56 2.66 17.29 4.76
C LEU A 56 1.27 17.36 5.40
N LYS A 57 0.24 17.23 4.57
CA LYS A 57 -1.16 17.21 4.99
C LYS A 57 -1.88 16.02 4.35
N MET A 58 -3.04 15.68 4.89
CA MET A 58 -3.89 14.61 4.40
C MET A 58 -4.26 14.83 2.92
N ALA A 59 -4.05 13.80 2.10
CA ALA A 59 -4.42 13.82 0.69
C ALA A 59 -5.70 13.00 0.45
N MET A 60 -6.27 13.12 -0.76
CA MET A 60 -7.40 12.30 -1.20
C MET A 60 -7.04 11.47 -2.43
N ALA A 61 -7.68 10.32 -2.56
CA ALA A 61 -7.64 9.47 -3.74
C ALA A 61 -9.03 8.95 -4.07
N ASN A 62 -9.38 8.85 -5.35
CA ASN A 62 -10.52 8.09 -5.83
C ASN A 62 -10.00 6.90 -6.64
N ILE A 63 -10.59 5.73 -6.44
CA ILE A 63 -10.24 4.53 -7.19
C ILE A 63 -11.46 4.09 -7.98
N GLU A 64 -11.30 3.98 -9.29
CA GLU A 64 -12.27 3.38 -10.20
C GLU A 64 -11.72 2.06 -10.71
N VAL A 65 -12.53 1.00 -10.65
CA VAL A 65 -12.20 -0.31 -11.21
C VAL A 65 -12.72 -0.34 -12.64
N LEU A 66 -11.82 -0.52 -13.60
CA LEU A 66 -12.14 -0.60 -15.03
C LEU A 66 -12.45 -2.05 -15.44
N GLY A 67 -13.02 -2.23 -16.63
CA GLY A 67 -13.54 -3.52 -17.11
C GLY A 67 -12.53 -4.69 -17.09
N ASP A 68 -11.24 -4.39 -17.27
CA ASP A 68 -10.17 -5.40 -17.35
C ASP A 68 -9.44 -5.62 -16.01
N GLY A 69 -9.97 -5.06 -14.91
CA GLY A 69 -9.33 -5.10 -13.59
C GLY A 69 -8.26 -4.02 -13.37
N ASP A 70 -7.96 -3.21 -14.40
CA ASP A 70 -7.19 -1.98 -14.29
C ASP A 70 -7.85 -1.02 -13.28
N LEU A 71 -7.03 -0.28 -12.55
CA LEU A 71 -7.49 0.74 -11.61
C LEU A 71 -7.13 2.13 -12.13
N LYS A 72 -8.13 2.98 -12.36
CA LYS A 72 -7.90 4.42 -12.53
C LYS A 72 -7.90 5.07 -11.15
N VAL A 73 -6.79 5.71 -10.79
CA VAL A 73 -6.63 6.36 -9.50
C VAL A 73 -6.43 7.85 -9.68
N SER A 74 -7.39 8.64 -9.21
CA SER A 74 -7.35 10.11 -9.21
C SER A 74 -6.88 10.58 -7.84
N PHE A 75 -5.85 11.42 -7.79
CA PHE A 75 -5.27 11.96 -6.56
C PHE A 75 -5.52 13.47 -6.45
N ALA A 76 -5.71 13.95 -5.21
CA ALA A 76 -5.60 15.34 -4.83
C ALA A 76 -4.63 15.45 -3.63
N ILE A 77 -3.42 15.92 -3.89
CA ILE A 77 -2.32 15.98 -2.92
C ILE A 77 -2.02 17.44 -2.61
N PRO A 78 -2.17 17.90 -1.36
CA PRO A 78 -1.76 19.24 -0.96
C PRO A 78 -0.24 19.34 -0.99
N THR A 79 0.29 20.30 -1.75
CA THR A 79 1.69 20.73 -1.65
C THR A 79 1.72 22.16 -1.09
N PRO A 80 2.90 22.64 -0.64
CA PRO A 80 3.04 24.00 -0.11
C PRO A 80 2.61 25.07 -1.12
N GLU A 81 2.80 24.80 -2.41
CA GLU A 81 2.57 25.75 -3.48
C GLU A 81 1.13 25.67 -4.04
N ARG A 82 0.55 24.47 -4.10
CA ARG A 82 -0.80 24.24 -4.67
C ARG A 82 -1.40 22.90 -4.29
N CYS A 83 -2.70 22.73 -4.55
CA CYS A 83 -3.33 21.41 -4.59
C CYS A 83 -2.97 20.71 -5.91
N MET A 84 -2.12 19.68 -5.85
CA MET A 84 -1.73 18.90 -7.02
C MET A 84 -2.78 17.82 -7.30
N LYS A 85 -3.44 17.90 -8.45
CA LYS A 85 -4.40 16.88 -8.91
C LYS A 85 -3.87 16.13 -10.13
N PHE A 86 -4.08 14.82 -10.16
CA PHE A 86 -3.68 13.99 -11.28
C PHE A 86 -4.27 12.59 -11.24
N GLU A 87 -4.22 11.90 -12.36
CA GLU A 87 -4.64 10.51 -12.48
C GLU A 87 -3.48 9.60 -12.86
N SER A 88 -3.64 8.31 -12.57
CA SER A 88 -2.78 7.25 -13.07
C SER A 88 -3.57 5.97 -13.25
N ILE A 89 -3.28 5.22 -14.31
CA ILE A 89 -3.79 3.86 -14.53
C ILE A 89 -2.79 2.86 -13.95
N TYR A 90 -3.33 1.95 -13.13
CA TYR A 90 -2.61 0.87 -12.48
C TYR A 90 -3.11 -0.47 -13.03
N LYS A 91 -2.23 -1.22 -13.66
CA LYS A 91 -2.52 -2.50 -14.30
C LYS A 91 -2.15 -3.66 -13.38
N PRO A 92 -2.95 -4.73 -13.27
CA PRO A 92 -2.58 -5.90 -12.47
C PRO A 92 -1.31 -6.56 -13.04
N THR A 93 -0.41 -7.03 -12.17
CA THR A 93 0.82 -7.72 -12.59
C THR A 93 0.65 -9.23 -12.70
N GLY A 94 -0.47 -9.77 -12.22
CA GLY A 94 -0.70 -11.20 -12.02
C GLY A 94 -0.45 -11.67 -10.59
N SER A 95 0.32 -10.91 -9.80
CA SER A 95 0.48 -11.15 -8.36
C SER A 95 -0.73 -10.58 -7.59
N PRO A 96 -1.35 -11.32 -6.65
CA PRO A 96 -2.48 -10.83 -5.89
C PRO A 96 -2.20 -9.52 -5.13
N GLY A 97 -3.04 -8.50 -5.36
CA GLY A 97 -2.92 -7.19 -4.72
C GLY A 97 -1.77 -6.32 -5.22
N GLU A 98 -1.06 -6.76 -6.27
CA GLU A 98 0.01 -6.00 -6.92
C GLU A 98 -0.46 -5.34 -8.21
N TYR A 99 -0.12 -4.06 -8.37
CA TYR A 99 -0.39 -3.31 -9.58
C TYR A 99 0.83 -2.51 -10.01
N TYR A 100 0.92 -2.26 -11.31
CA TYR A 100 2.00 -1.50 -11.93
C TYR A 100 1.47 -0.35 -12.77
N SER A 101 2.20 0.77 -12.80
CA SER A 101 1.88 1.95 -13.59
C SER A 101 3.15 2.59 -14.14
N THR A 102 3.15 2.96 -15.41
CA THR A 102 4.20 3.78 -16.05
C THR A 102 3.90 5.28 -16.00
N ASP A 103 2.68 5.65 -15.59
CA ASP A 103 2.25 7.04 -15.57
C ASP A 103 3.06 7.85 -14.57
N ARG A 104 3.72 8.92 -15.04
CA ARG A 104 4.57 9.78 -14.19
C ARG A 104 5.74 9.01 -13.54
N GLY A 105 6.23 7.98 -14.23
CA GLY A 105 7.35 7.13 -13.82
C GLY A 105 6.88 5.74 -13.38
N ASN A 106 7.78 4.78 -13.44
CA ASN A 106 7.50 3.38 -13.16
C ASN A 106 7.20 3.20 -11.67
N LYS A 107 6.00 2.71 -11.35
CA LYS A 107 5.51 2.51 -9.99
C LYS A 107 4.94 1.11 -9.88
N THR A 108 5.42 0.33 -8.92
CA THR A 108 4.75 -0.88 -8.44
C THR A 108 4.10 -0.57 -7.11
N VAL A 109 2.87 -1.01 -6.92
CA VAL A 109 2.14 -0.91 -5.65
C VAL A 109 1.69 -2.28 -5.21
N GLN A 110 1.84 -2.57 -3.92
CA GLN A 110 1.42 -3.80 -3.28
C GLN A 110 0.48 -3.45 -2.13
N LEU A 111 -0.68 -4.09 -2.11
CA LEU A 111 -1.54 -4.08 -0.93
C LEU A 111 -0.88 -4.91 0.18
N VAL A 112 -0.62 -4.28 1.31
CA VAL A 112 0.07 -4.89 2.47
C VAL A 112 -0.92 -5.37 3.51
N ASP A 113 -1.97 -4.59 3.78
CA ASP A 113 -2.97 -4.92 4.79
C ASP A 113 -4.27 -4.17 4.53
N THR A 114 -5.42 -4.78 4.85
CA THR A 114 -6.74 -4.17 4.70
C THR A 114 -7.77 -4.94 5.50
N ASN A 115 -8.87 -4.27 5.87
CA ASN A 115 -10.08 -4.95 6.35
C ASN A 115 -11.20 -4.98 5.29
N ASN A 116 -10.87 -4.68 4.04
CA ASN A 116 -11.78 -4.64 2.89
C ASN A 116 -12.96 -3.65 3.03
N ARG A 117 -12.93 -2.75 4.02
CA ARG A 117 -14.06 -1.86 4.32
C ARG A 117 -13.64 -0.44 4.64
N SER A 118 -12.80 -0.22 5.65
CA SER A 118 -12.57 1.10 6.24
C SER A 118 -11.15 1.62 6.07
N TYR A 119 -10.17 0.75 5.81
CA TYR A 119 -8.78 1.16 5.59
C TYR A 119 -8.05 0.17 4.68
N MET A 120 -6.96 0.64 4.08
CA MET A 120 -5.97 -0.19 3.42
C MET A 120 -4.57 0.43 3.57
N ILE A 121 -3.54 -0.41 3.63
CA ILE A 121 -2.14 -0.02 3.69
C ILE A 121 -1.46 -0.51 2.42
N VAL A 122 -0.87 0.42 1.68
CA VAL A 122 -0.27 0.14 0.38
C VAL A 122 1.20 0.53 0.41
N LEU A 123 2.07 -0.40 0.03
CA LEU A 123 3.49 -0.14 -0.24
C LEU A 123 3.63 0.21 -1.71
N ALA A 124 4.39 1.27 -2.01
CA ALA A 124 4.67 1.74 -3.34
C ALA A 124 6.18 1.84 -3.54
N THR A 125 6.67 1.27 -4.62
CA THR A 125 8.05 1.41 -5.08
C THR A 125 8.02 2.18 -6.39
N ARG A 126 8.70 3.33 -6.44
CA ARG A 126 8.79 4.18 -7.63
C ARG A 126 10.22 4.24 -8.11
N GLN A 127 10.44 3.94 -9.38
CA GLN A 127 11.71 4.15 -10.05
C GLN A 127 11.63 5.41 -10.90
N LYS A 128 12.56 6.34 -10.69
CA LYS A 128 12.68 7.57 -11.49
C LYS A 128 14.13 8.01 -11.54
N ASN A 129 14.66 8.29 -12.73
CA ASN A 129 16.01 8.81 -12.94
C ASN A 129 17.13 7.95 -12.30
N GLY A 130 16.98 6.62 -12.29
CA GLY A 130 17.94 5.71 -11.65
C GLY A 130 17.85 5.62 -10.13
N GLU A 131 16.96 6.39 -9.50
CA GLU A 131 16.65 6.29 -8.07
C GLU A 131 15.40 5.45 -7.84
N THR A 132 15.43 4.62 -6.80
CA THR A 132 14.27 3.89 -6.28
C THR A 132 13.81 4.57 -5.00
N LEU A 133 12.51 4.88 -4.93
CA LEU A 133 11.87 5.48 -3.77
C LEU A 133 10.79 4.54 -3.24
N HIS A 134 10.77 4.36 -1.92
CA HIS A 134 9.77 3.57 -1.24
C HIS A 134 8.80 4.47 -0.46
N MET A 135 7.52 4.10 -0.51
CA MET A 135 6.46 4.79 0.22
C MET A 135 5.45 3.79 0.78
N LEU A 136 5.15 3.86 2.07
CA LEU A 136 4.00 3.19 2.66
C LEU A 136 2.90 4.21 2.89
N ARG A 137 1.65 3.92 2.54
CA ARG A 137 0.51 4.84 2.73
C ARG A 137 -0.65 4.14 3.40
N LEU A 138 -1.24 4.81 4.39
CA LEU A 138 -2.50 4.41 5.02
C LEU A 138 -3.66 5.20 4.39
N TYR A 139 -4.50 4.48 3.67
CA TYR A 139 -5.76 4.98 3.14
C TYR A 139 -6.88 4.64 4.11
N SER A 140 -7.81 5.57 4.33
CA SER A 140 -9.01 5.37 5.14
C SER A 140 -10.25 5.95 4.47
N ARG A 141 -11.40 5.31 4.66
CA ARG A 141 -12.69 5.83 4.17
C ARG A 141 -13.12 7.13 4.85
N THR A 142 -12.57 7.44 6.02
CA THR A 142 -12.87 8.68 6.73
C THR A 142 -11.57 9.41 7.09
N GLN A 143 -11.67 10.69 7.42
CA GLN A 143 -10.52 11.46 7.90
C GLN A 143 -10.06 11.05 9.31
N TRP A 144 -10.84 10.22 10.02
CA TRP A 144 -10.48 9.72 11.34
C TRP A 144 -10.06 8.26 11.24
N VAL A 145 -8.94 7.93 11.90
CA VAL A 145 -8.40 6.58 11.95
C VAL A 145 -8.26 6.15 13.40
N ALA A 146 -8.80 4.98 13.71
CA ALA A 146 -8.71 4.39 15.03
C ALA A 146 -7.23 4.21 15.47
N PRO A 147 -6.90 4.43 16.76
CA PRO A 147 -5.53 4.30 17.27
C PRO A 147 -4.88 2.95 16.94
N LYS A 148 -5.64 1.85 16.99
CA LYS A 148 -5.17 0.50 16.64
C LYS A 148 -4.63 0.44 15.21
N ILE A 149 -5.33 1.02 14.24
CA ILE A 149 -4.91 1.03 12.83
C ILE A 149 -3.69 1.92 12.62
N LYS A 150 -3.61 3.08 13.31
CA LYS A 150 -2.39 3.91 13.30
C LYS A 150 -1.18 3.18 13.86
N SER A 151 -1.37 2.42 14.95
CA SER A 151 -0.30 1.60 15.54
C SER A 151 0.14 0.51 14.58
N GLN A 152 -0.81 -0.19 13.96
CA GLN A 152 -0.53 -1.23 12.96
C GLN A 152 0.23 -0.67 11.76
N PHE A 153 -0.15 0.51 11.25
CA PHE A 153 0.59 1.19 10.20
C PHE A 153 2.05 1.48 10.60
N LYS A 154 2.29 1.98 11.82
CA LYS A 154 3.66 2.22 12.31
C LYS A 154 4.47 0.92 12.40
N THR A 155 3.87 -0.16 12.89
CA THR A 155 4.51 -1.48 12.93
C THR A 155 4.89 -1.95 11.53
N LEU A 156 3.95 -1.90 10.59
CA LEU A 156 4.20 -2.30 9.20
C LEU A 156 5.25 -1.41 8.52
N ALA A 157 5.27 -0.11 8.81
CA ALA A 157 6.31 0.78 8.31
C ALA A 157 7.71 0.35 8.80
N LYS A 158 7.86 0.06 10.10
CA LYS A 158 9.13 -0.42 10.66
C LYS A 158 9.56 -1.77 10.08
N LEU A 159 8.62 -2.69 9.89
CA LEU A 159 8.88 -3.99 9.23
C LEU A 159 9.34 -3.83 7.78
N ASN A 160 8.92 -2.76 7.11
CA ASN A 160 9.35 -2.40 5.75
C ASN A 160 10.58 -1.47 5.74
N GLY A 161 11.32 -1.37 6.86
CA GLY A 161 12.60 -0.65 6.93
C GLY A 161 12.51 0.87 7.13
N PHE A 162 11.30 1.43 7.32
CA PHE A 162 11.17 2.86 7.61
C PHE A 162 11.50 3.16 9.08
N THR A 163 12.32 4.19 9.29
CA THR A 163 12.64 4.70 10.64
C THR A 163 11.51 5.59 11.17
N ASP A 164 11.50 5.87 12.49
CA ASP A 164 10.48 6.74 13.09
C ASP A 164 10.43 8.15 12.45
N GLN A 165 11.57 8.68 11.99
CA GLN A 165 11.63 10.00 11.34
C GLN A 165 11.01 10.00 9.93
N MET A 166 10.93 8.83 9.31
CA MET A 166 10.34 8.63 7.99
C MET A 166 8.83 8.39 8.06
N ILE A 167 8.22 8.32 9.25
CA ILE A 167 6.81 7.96 9.45
C ILE A 167 6.01 9.16 9.95
N TRP A 168 4.98 9.55 9.22
CA TRP A 168 4.18 10.74 9.50
C TRP A 168 2.68 10.43 9.52
N ILE A 169 2.01 10.86 10.59
CA ILE A 169 0.54 10.93 10.64
C ILE A 169 0.15 12.30 10.09
N LEU A 170 -0.70 12.31 9.07
CA LEU A 170 -0.97 13.51 8.30
C LEU A 170 -2.12 14.32 8.94
N PRO A 171 -1.91 15.62 9.21
CA PRO A 171 -2.97 16.49 9.72
C PRO A 171 -4.09 16.65 8.69
N LYS A 172 -5.32 16.81 9.18
CA LYS A 172 -6.49 17.07 8.35
C LYS A 172 -6.36 18.42 7.64
N GLN A 173 -7.01 18.52 6.49
CA GLN A 173 -7.13 19.75 5.71
C GLN A 173 -8.42 19.73 4.90
N GLU A 174 -8.89 20.89 4.50
CA GLU A 174 -10.14 21.04 3.75
C GLU A 174 -9.98 21.68 2.36
N GLU A 175 -8.81 22.25 2.07
CA GLU A 175 -8.55 23.06 0.86
C GLU A 175 -8.33 22.22 -0.41
N CYS A 176 -7.66 21.08 -0.29
CA CYS A 176 -7.28 20.23 -1.41
C CYS A 176 -8.17 18.99 -1.49
N ARG A 177 -9.20 19.07 -2.33
CA ARG A 177 -10.18 18.01 -2.54
C ARG A 177 -10.12 17.48 -3.97
N LEU A 178 -10.61 16.25 -4.17
CA LEU A 178 -10.97 15.80 -5.51
C LEU A 178 -11.95 16.81 -6.12
N GLY A 179 -11.69 17.26 -7.34
CA GLY A 179 -12.67 18.05 -8.10
C GLY A 179 -13.40 17.16 -9.10
N GLU A 180 -14.44 17.69 -9.74
CA GLU A 180 -14.79 17.22 -11.08
C GLU A 180 -13.60 17.56 -12.00
N LEU A 181 -13.17 16.57 -12.80
CA LEU A 181 -12.12 16.76 -13.80
C LEU A 181 -12.67 17.53 -15.01
#